data_AF-A0A2D7F8A5-F1
#
_entry.id   AF-A0A2D7F8A5-F1
#
_cell.length_a   1.000
_cell.length_b   1.000
_cell.length_c   1.000
_cell.angle_alpha   90.00
_cell.angle_beta   90.00
_cell.angle_gamma   90.00
#
_symmetry.space_group_name_H-M   'P 1'
#
loop_
_entity.id
_entity.type
_entity.pdbx_description
1 polymer ?
#
loop_
_entity_poly.entity_id
_entity_poly.type
_entity_poly.pdbx_seq_one_letter_code
_entity_poly.pdbx_strand_id
1 'polypeptide(L)'
;MTKTRNQQTRMLSETACSDSEPDSQFPTNMDALDYWRLCDELNIYQFALLVIGQDPVDFDYIRQLTIDQRPRGYEAAKTALRSAIQSQKVPATLVDGELVELPNGDRHFETDWWETRIEVDEIRKWLLSRGMTTGFFFPDDKLTAEYLDPTHHHYAPKLAAAIHAWEAVNADPNSIKKKTPKKALEAWLRAHANAYGLTKEDGNPNDTGNQEISKIANWDTRGGAPKTNG
;
A
#
# COMPACT_ATOMS: atom_id res chain seq x y z
N MET A 1 -32.09 56.30 -56.51
CA MET A 1 -31.91 55.43 -57.70
C MET A 1 -30.83 54.39 -57.38
N THR A 2 -31.04 53.14 -57.83
CA THR A 2 -30.13 51.96 -57.81
C THR A 2 -29.76 51.36 -56.44
N LYS A 3 -30.41 50.25 -56.02
CA LYS A 3 -30.16 48.81 -56.29
C LYS A 3 -29.01 48.23 -55.43
N THR A 4 -29.29 47.49 -54.34
CA THR A 4 -29.46 46.01 -54.21
C THR A 4 -28.17 45.19 -54.35
N ARG A 5 -27.72 44.51 -53.27
CA ARG A 5 -27.39 43.06 -53.14
C ARG A 5 -26.84 42.77 -51.72
N ASN A 6 -27.56 42.02 -50.85
CA ASN A 6 -27.43 40.57 -50.54
C ASN A 6 -26.00 40.17 -50.14
N GLN A 7 -25.69 39.51 -49.01
CA GLN A 7 -26.25 38.29 -48.40
C GLN A 7 -25.86 38.27 -46.89
N GLN A 8 -26.77 38.00 -45.94
CA GLN A 8 -27.16 36.68 -45.42
C GLN A 8 -26.06 35.99 -44.59
N THR A 9 -25.98 36.32 -43.29
CA THR A 9 -25.35 35.46 -42.27
C THR A 9 -26.39 35.04 -41.25
N ARG A 10 -26.41 33.73 -41.04
CA ARG A 10 -27.44 32.87 -40.48
C ARG A 10 -27.32 32.81 -38.96
N MET A 11 -28.48 32.83 -38.29
CA MET A 11 -28.63 32.52 -36.87
C MET A 11 -28.13 31.11 -36.53
N LEU A 12 -27.36 31.00 -35.44
CA LEU A 12 -27.24 29.85 -34.52
C LEU A 12 -26.83 30.46 -33.16
N SER A 13 -27.76 30.81 -32.28
CA SER A 13 -28.30 29.97 -31.20
C SER A 13 -27.21 29.25 -30.40
N GLU A 14 -26.79 29.92 -29.32
CA GLU A 14 -26.06 29.36 -28.19
C GLU A 14 -26.85 28.21 -27.56
N THR A 15 -26.30 27.01 -27.61
CA THR A 15 -26.69 25.91 -26.72
C THR A 15 -25.42 25.46 -26.01
N ALA A 16 -25.26 25.88 -24.75
CA ALA A 16 -24.24 25.39 -23.85
C ALA A 16 -24.53 23.92 -23.52
N CYS A 17 -23.75 23.00 -24.07
CA CYS A 17 -23.71 21.60 -23.63
C CYS A 17 -22.59 21.50 -22.59
N SER A 18 -23.00 21.31 -21.35
CA SER A 18 -22.17 20.94 -20.21
C SER A 18 -21.70 19.50 -20.40
N ASP A 19 -20.55 19.32 -21.05
CA ASP A 19 -19.85 18.02 -21.06
C ASP A 19 -19.08 17.88 -19.75
N SER A 20 -19.80 17.42 -18.72
CA SER A 20 -19.20 16.78 -17.56
C SER A 20 -18.78 15.36 -17.98
N GLU A 21 -17.50 15.20 -18.31
CA GLU A 21 -16.89 13.88 -18.51
C GLU A 21 -17.00 13.05 -17.22
N PRO A 22 -17.53 11.82 -17.27
CA PRO A 22 -17.46 10.90 -16.17
C PRO A 22 -16.12 10.17 -16.24
N ASP A 23 -15.09 10.68 -15.56
CA ASP A 23 -13.85 9.93 -15.36
C ASP A 23 -14.09 8.79 -14.35
N SER A 24 -14.74 7.73 -14.84
CA SER A 24 -14.08 6.44 -15.01
C SER A 24 -13.16 6.02 -13.84
N GLN A 25 -13.77 5.61 -12.72
CA GLN A 25 -13.12 4.77 -11.71
C GLN A 25 -12.94 3.34 -12.27
N PHE A 26 -11.99 3.16 -13.18
CA PHE A 26 -11.36 1.86 -13.36
C PHE A 26 -10.39 1.63 -12.19
N PRO A 27 -10.27 0.40 -11.66
CA PRO A 27 -9.32 0.10 -10.61
C PRO A 27 -7.93 0.54 -11.06
N THR A 28 -7.27 1.31 -10.19
CA THR A 28 -5.91 1.83 -10.33
C THR A 28 -5.00 0.81 -11.01
N ASN A 29 -4.53 1.18 -12.20
CA ASN A 29 -3.44 0.52 -12.91
C ASN A 29 -2.32 0.20 -11.92
N MET A 30 -1.74 -1.00 -11.96
CA MET A 30 -0.60 -1.35 -11.10
C MET A 30 0.47 -0.27 -11.24
N ASP A 31 1.01 0.21 -10.11
CA ASP A 31 2.07 1.20 -10.16
C ASP A 31 3.32 0.55 -10.81
N ALA A 32 4.18 1.33 -11.45
CA ALA A 32 5.39 0.84 -12.10
C ALA A 32 6.26 0.04 -11.11
N LEU A 33 6.28 0.48 -9.85
CA LEU A 33 6.92 -0.23 -8.73
C LEU A 33 6.27 -1.59 -8.45
N ASP A 34 4.96 -1.75 -8.58
CA ASP A 34 4.30 -3.02 -8.24
C ASP A 34 4.76 -4.19 -9.13
N TYR A 35 5.19 -3.91 -10.36
CA TYR A 35 5.77 -4.94 -11.24
C TYR A 35 7.10 -5.49 -10.70
N TRP A 36 7.88 -4.68 -10.00
CA TRP A 36 9.13 -5.13 -9.37
C TRP A 36 8.88 -6.09 -8.20
N ARG A 37 7.65 -6.16 -7.68
CA ARG A 37 7.27 -7.13 -6.65
C ARG A 37 7.19 -8.57 -7.18
N LEU A 38 7.13 -8.74 -8.50
CA LEU A 38 7.12 -10.05 -9.17
C LEU A 38 8.52 -10.67 -9.24
N CYS A 39 9.57 -9.90 -8.93
CA CYS A 39 10.94 -10.39 -8.96
C CYS A 39 11.25 -11.19 -7.70
N ASP A 40 11.72 -12.44 -7.86
CA ASP A 40 12.19 -13.27 -6.74
C ASP A 40 13.63 -12.92 -6.31
N GLU A 41 14.41 -12.36 -7.24
CA GLU A 41 15.80 -11.96 -7.02
C GLU A 41 16.04 -10.52 -7.49
N LEU A 42 16.89 -9.81 -6.77
CA LEU A 42 17.31 -8.45 -7.10
C LEU A 42 18.83 -8.31 -7.02
N ASN A 43 19.38 -7.41 -7.82
CA ASN A 43 20.75 -6.94 -7.61
C ASN A 43 20.81 -5.81 -6.56
N ILE A 44 22.01 -5.45 -6.13
CA ILE A 44 22.21 -4.43 -5.07
C ILE A 44 21.68 -3.05 -5.50
N TYR A 45 21.75 -2.73 -6.78
CA TYR A 45 21.36 -1.43 -7.32
C TYR A 45 19.84 -1.27 -7.33
N GLN A 46 19.14 -2.29 -7.84
CA GLN A 46 17.69 -2.40 -7.82
C GLN A 46 17.18 -2.34 -6.38
N PHE A 47 17.78 -3.12 -5.46
CA PHE A 47 17.45 -3.03 -4.04
C PHE A 47 17.58 -1.60 -3.51
N ALA A 48 18.70 -0.94 -3.76
CA ALA A 48 18.99 0.38 -3.20
C ALA A 48 18.00 1.45 -3.68
N LEU A 49 17.50 1.32 -4.92
CA LEU A 49 16.48 2.17 -5.51
C LEU A 49 15.08 1.85 -4.98
N LEU A 50 14.73 0.57 -4.90
CA LEU A 50 13.43 0.14 -4.39
C LEU A 50 13.23 0.48 -2.91
N VAL A 51 14.29 0.39 -2.08
CA VAL A 51 14.21 0.75 -0.65
C VAL A 51 13.89 2.22 -0.42
N ILE A 52 14.28 3.10 -1.35
CA ILE A 52 14.00 4.54 -1.30
C ILE A 52 12.76 4.93 -2.12
N GLY A 53 12.02 3.94 -2.66
CA GLY A 53 10.80 4.15 -3.44
C GLY A 53 11.05 4.76 -4.82
N GLN A 54 12.18 4.45 -5.45
CA GLN A 54 12.49 4.86 -6.83
C GLN A 54 12.45 3.65 -7.75
N ASP A 55 11.93 3.83 -8.97
CA ASP A 55 11.88 2.77 -9.98
C ASP A 55 13.28 2.53 -10.56
N PRO A 56 13.83 1.32 -10.51
CA PRO A 56 15.10 1.01 -11.16
C PRO A 56 15.17 1.36 -12.66
N VAL A 57 14.06 1.33 -13.39
CA VAL A 57 14.02 1.69 -14.83
C VAL A 57 14.40 3.15 -15.05
N ASP A 58 13.94 4.06 -14.20
CA ASP A 58 14.24 5.50 -14.31
C ASP A 58 15.73 5.83 -14.08
N PHE A 59 16.46 4.86 -13.53
CA PHE A 59 17.85 4.97 -13.11
C PHE A 59 18.75 3.90 -13.76
N ASP A 60 18.39 3.39 -14.93
CA ASP A 60 19.19 2.39 -15.67
C ASP A 60 20.65 2.86 -15.89
N TYR A 61 20.88 4.17 -15.98
CA TYR A 61 22.19 4.82 -16.09
C TYR A 61 22.79 5.30 -14.74
N ILE A 62 22.37 4.77 -13.59
CA ILE A 62 22.82 5.26 -12.27
C ILE A 62 24.35 5.21 -12.05
N ARG A 63 25.05 4.35 -12.79
CA ARG A 63 26.53 4.29 -12.79
C ARG A 63 27.17 5.56 -13.35
N GLN A 64 26.52 6.21 -14.32
CA GLN A 64 27.02 7.40 -15.01
C GLN A 64 26.68 8.69 -14.27
N LEU A 65 25.69 8.64 -13.36
CA LEU A 65 25.31 9.77 -12.53
C LEU A 65 26.43 10.12 -11.54
N THR A 66 26.69 11.43 -11.43
CA THR A 66 27.58 11.97 -10.41
C THR A 66 26.94 11.84 -9.03
N ILE A 67 27.76 11.90 -7.96
CA ILE A 67 27.28 11.64 -6.58
C ILE A 67 26.14 12.59 -6.19
N ASP A 68 26.19 13.84 -6.65
CA ASP A 68 25.20 14.88 -6.42
C ASP A 68 23.87 14.65 -7.16
N GLN A 69 23.87 13.85 -8.22
CA GLN A 69 22.67 13.50 -8.98
C GLN A 69 21.98 12.24 -8.46
N ARG A 70 22.61 11.51 -7.53
CA ARG A 70 22.06 10.27 -6.99
C ARG A 70 20.97 10.55 -5.95
N PRO A 71 19.88 9.76 -5.95
CA PRO A 71 18.82 9.92 -4.96
C PRO A 71 19.34 9.85 -3.53
N ARG A 72 18.74 10.65 -2.65
CA ARG A 72 19.10 10.63 -1.23
C ARG A 72 18.82 9.26 -0.63
N GLY A 73 19.78 8.70 0.08
CA GLY A 73 19.66 7.39 0.73
C GLY A 73 20.13 6.21 -0.12
N TYR A 74 20.24 6.36 -1.44
CA TYR A 74 20.72 5.31 -2.35
C TYR A 74 22.11 4.79 -1.97
N GLU A 75 23.09 5.68 -1.77
CA GLU A 75 24.45 5.29 -1.39
C GLU A 75 24.52 4.60 -0.02
N ALA A 76 23.67 5.02 0.91
CA ALA A 76 23.58 4.40 2.24
C ALA A 76 22.98 2.99 2.14
N ALA A 77 21.88 2.82 1.39
CA ALA A 77 21.24 1.53 1.17
C ALA A 77 22.17 0.54 0.46
N LYS A 78 22.81 0.99 -0.63
CA LYS A 78 23.79 0.21 -1.40
C LYS A 78 24.96 -0.25 -0.51
N THR A 79 25.55 0.68 0.23
CA THR A 79 26.67 0.37 1.15
C THR A 79 26.24 -0.59 2.25
N ALA A 80 25.07 -0.39 2.85
CA ALA A 80 24.57 -1.23 3.92
C ALA A 80 24.36 -2.69 3.47
N LEU A 81 23.77 -2.91 2.30
CA LEU A 81 23.57 -4.25 1.76
C LEU A 81 24.89 -4.90 1.33
N ARG A 82 25.79 -4.15 0.70
CA ARG A 82 27.14 -4.63 0.36
C ARG A 82 27.88 -5.12 1.60
N SER A 83 27.87 -4.34 2.68
CA SER A 83 28.49 -4.75 3.94
C SER A 83 27.77 -5.95 4.58
N ALA A 84 26.46 -6.09 4.42
CA ALA A 84 25.72 -7.24 4.93
C ALA A 84 26.12 -8.55 4.21
N ILE A 85 26.31 -8.49 2.89
CA ILE A 85 26.77 -9.63 2.08
C ILE A 85 28.22 -9.99 2.42
N GLN A 86 29.10 -8.99 2.49
CA GLN A 86 30.52 -9.19 2.86
C GLN A 86 30.67 -9.77 4.27
N SER A 87 29.74 -9.45 5.19
CA SER A 87 29.71 -10.02 6.54
C SER A 87 28.89 -11.30 6.64
N GLN A 88 28.47 -11.89 5.52
CA GLN A 88 27.69 -13.14 5.44
C GLN A 88 26.36 -13.11 6.22
N LYS A 89 25.80 -11.92 6.42
CA LYS A 89 24.48 -11.75 7.08
C LYS A 89 23.31 -11.91 6.12
N VAL A 90 23.57 -11.74 4.83
CA VAL A 90 22.62 -11.92 3.75
C VAL A 90 23.27 -12.86 2.74
N PRO A 91 22.72 -14.05 2.49
CA PRO A 91 23.21 -14.92 1.43
C PRO A 91 22.97 -14.24 0.08
N ALA A 92 23.95 -14.34 -0.82
CA ALA A 92 23.88 -13.77 -2.16
C ALA A 92 24.64 -14.69 -3.13
N THR A 93 24.13 -14.78 -4.35
CA THR A 93 24.83 -15.44 -5.45
C THR A 93 25.82 -14.44 -6.03
N LEU A 94 27.07 -14.53 -5.56
CA LEU A 94 28.16 -13.66 -6.00
C LEU A 94 28.62 -14.06 -7.40
N VAL A 95 28.90 -13.06 -8.23
CA VAL A 95 29.50 -13.23 -9.55
C VAL A 95 30.87 -12.56 -9.54
N ASP A 96 31.89 -13.30 -9.97
CA ASP A 96 33.23 -12.76 -10.15
C ASP A 96 33.25 -11.81 -11.37
N GLY A 97 33.76 -10.60 -11.15
CA GLY A 97 33.88 -9.54 -12.15
C GLY A 97 35.30 -9.44 -12.71
N GLU A 98 35.79 -8.21 -12.83
CA GLU A 98 37.10 -7.96 -13.44
C GLU A 98 38.26 -8.41 -12.54
N LEU A 99 39.33 -8.90 -13.19
CA LEU A 99 40.58 -9.23 -12.52
C LEU A 99 41.32 -7.95 -12.16
N VAL A 100 41.55 -7.72 -10.87
CA VAL A 100 42.31 -6.58 -10.36
C VAL A 100 43.67 -7.06 -9.84
N GLU A 101 44.71 -6.41 -10.34
CA GLU A 101 46.08 -6.59 -9.86
C GLU A 101 46.40 -5.51 -8.83
N LEU A 102 46.76 -5.95 -7.63
CA LEU A 102 47.13 -5.09 -6.52
C LEU A 102 48.59 -4.62 -6.67
N PRO A 103 48.99 -3.50 -6.05
CA PRO A 103 50.36 -2.99 -6.11
C PRO A 103 51.44 -3.97 -5.64
N ASN A 104 51.08 -4.99 -4.86
CA ASN A 104 51.96 -6.06 -4.38
C ASN A 104 52.08 -7.24 -5.36
N GLY A 105 51.40 -7.20 -6.51
CA GLY A 105 51.38 -8.25 -7.54
C GLY A 105 50.32 -9.34 -7.32
N ASP A 106 49.53 -9.25 -6.25
CA ASP A 106 48.41 -10.18 -6.00
C ASP A 106 47.26 -9.89 -6.97
N ARG A 107 46.64 -10.94 -7.49
CA ARG A 107 45.49 -10.83 -8.39
C ARG A 107 44.26 -11.45 -7.74
N HIS A 108 43.16 -10.71 -7.77
CA HIS A 108 41.87 -11.21 -7.32
C HIS A 108 40.77 -10.70 -8.25
N PHE A 109 39.69 -11.46 -8.35
CA PHE A 109 38.49 -11.00 -9.04
C PHE A 109 37.70 -10.09 -8.09
N GLU A 110 37.38 -8.88 -8.53
CA GLU A 110 36.42 -8.05 -7.82
C GLU A 110 35.01 -8.60 -8.07
N THR A 111 34.16 -8.62 -7.05
CA THR A 111 32.76 -9.03 -7.20
C THR A 111 32.02 -8.07 -8.13
N ASP A 112 31.36 -8.61 -9.16
CA ASP A 112 30.43 -7.85 -9.98
C ASP A 112 29.09 -7.72 -9.24
N TRP A 113 28.92 -6.58 -8.58
CA TRP A 113 27.71 -6.26 -7.83
C TRP A 113 26.46 -6.07 -8.71
N TRP A 114 26.63 -5.95 -10.04
CA TRP A 114 25.52 -5.83 -10.98
C TRP A 114 24.93 -7.18 -11.34
N GLU A 115 25.79 -8.19 -11.47
CA GLU A 115 25.39 -9.57 -11.73
C GLU A 115 25.14 -10.37 -10.46
N THR A 116 25.60 -9.88 -9.31
CA THR A 116 25.26 -10.46 -8.01
C THR A 116 23.75 -10.42 -7.79
N ARG A 117 23.14 -11.57 -7.47
CA ARG A 117 21.70 -11.73 -7.21
C ARG A 117 21.45 -12.07 -5.75
N ILE A 118 20.34 -11.56 -5.22
CA ILE A 118 19.93 -11.72 -3.82
C ILE A 118 18.44 -12.00 -3.80
N GLU A 119 18.03 -13.05 -3.07
CA GLU A 119 16.62 -13.38 -2.89
C GLU A 119 15.89 -12.28 -2.12
N VAL A 120 14.70 -11.91 -2.60
CA VAL A 120 13.87 -10.86 -1.99
C VAL A 120 13.45 -11.23 -0.57
N ASP A 121 13.21 -12.50 -0.29
CA ASP A 121 12.87 -12.97 1.05
C ASP A 121 14.02 -12.81 2.05
N GLU A 122 15.25 -12.99 1.60
CA GLU A 122 16.45 -12.77 2.42
C GLU A 122 16.69 -11.28 2.69
N ILE A 123 16.45 -10.44 1.68
CA ILE A 123 16.41 -8.98 1.85
C ILE A 123 15.35 -8.60 2.90
N ARG A 124 14.13 -9.14 2.80
CA ARG A 124 13.03 -8.86 3.73
C ARG A 124 13.39 -9.27 5.15
N LYS A 125 13.90 -10.50 5.37
CA LYS A 125 14.37 -10.99 6.67
C LYS A 125 15.44 -10.07 7.26
N TRP A 126 16.39 -9.64 6.45
CA TRP A 126 17.44 -8.74 6.88
C TRP A 126 16.92 -7.35 7.26
N LEU A 127 16.02 -6.77 6.46
CA LEU A 127 15.36 -5.49 6.77
C LEU A 127 14.57 -5.56 8.08
N LEU A 128 13.83 -6.65 8.31
CA LEU A 128 13.12 -6.91 9.57
C LEU A 128 14.07 -6.94 10.77
N SER A 129 15.24 -7.59 10.62
CA SER A 129 16.26 -7.62 11.69
C SER A 129 16.81 -6.24 12.06
N ARG A 130 16.64 -5.25 11.16
CA ARG A 130 17.02 -3.85 11.36
C ARG A 130 15.86 -2.97 11.84
N GLY A 131 14.67 -3.55 12.06
CA GLY A 131 13.47 -2.83 12.47
C GLY A 131 12.77 -2.07 11.34
N MET A 132 13.10 -2.36 10.07
CA MET A 132 12.40 -1.80 8.92
C MET A 132 11.21 -2.70 8.57
N THR A 133 10.00 -2.14 8.61
CA THR A 133 8.74 -2.87 8.41
C THR A 133 7.77 -2.16 7.46
N THR A 134 8.24 -1.14 6.75
CA THR A 134 7.43 -0.30 5.85
C THR A 134 8.17 -0.08 4.53
N GLY A 135 7.43 0.33 3.49
CA GLY A 135 7.99 0.68 2.18
C GLY A 135 7.87 -0.45 1.16
N PHE A 136 8.70 -0.41 0.11
CA PHE A 136 8.55 -1.33 -1.03
C PHE A 136 8.52 -2.81 -0.64
N PHE A 137 9.46 -3.26 0.21
CA PHE A 137 9.60 -4.67 0.60
C PHE A 137 8.54 -5.16 1.60
N PHE A 138 7.77 -4.22 2.16
CA PHE A 138 6.69 -4.43 3.11
C PHE A 138 5.50 -3.64 2.58
N PRO A 139 4.81 -4.14 1.52
CA PRO A 139 3.56 -3.52 1.14
C PRO A 139 2.74 -3.33 2.41
N ASP A 140 2.09 -2.18 2.56
CA ASP A 140 1.12 -2.02 3.63
C ASP A 140 0.17 -3.18 3.47
N ASP A 141 0.29 -4.15 4.37
CA ASP A 141 -0.51 -5.35 4.37
C ASP A 141 -1.92 -4.89 4.74
N LYS A 142 -2.63 -4.38 3.74
CA LYS A 142 -3.98 -4.83 3.46
C LYS A 142 -3.88 -6.20 2.76
N LEU A 143 -3.00 -7.10 3.23
CA LEU A 143 -3.48 -8.45 3.45
C LEU A 143 -4.68 -8.25 4.37
N THR A 144 -5.87 -8.14 3.79
CA THR A 144 -7.07 -8.56 4.50
C THR A 144 -6.71 -9.92 5.04
N ALA A 145 -6.41 -9.96 6.34
CA ALA A 145 -5.94 -11.18 6.98
C ALA A 145 -6.87 -12.30 6.53
N GLU A 146 -6.37 -13.50 6.22
CA GLU A 146 -7.15 -14.54 5.51
C GLU A 146 -8.56 -14.78 6.10
N TYR A 147 -8.73 -14.54 7.42
CA TYR A 147 -10.03 -14.61 8.11
C TYR A 147 -11.05 -13.51 7.74
N LEU A 148 -10.64 -12.47 7.01
CA LEU A 148 -11.46 -11.38 6.47
C LEU A 148 -11.82 -11.57 5.00
N ASP A 149 -11.20 -12.53 4.29
CA ASP A 149 -11.50 -12.82 2.89
C ASP A 149 -12.86 -13.56 2.77
N PRO A 150 -13.89 -12.96 2.13
CA PRO A 150 -15.20 -13.58 1.96
C PRO A 150 -15.19 -14.90 1.18
N THR A 151 -14.13 -15.17 0.42
CA THR A 151 -13.98 -16.40 -0.38
C THR A 151 -13.27 -17.53 0.38
N HIS A 152 -12.71 -17.24 1.55
CA HIS A 152 -11.99 -18.21 2.37
C HIS A 152 -12.94 -19.29 2.91
N HIS A 153 -12.51 -20.57 2.89
CA HIS A 153 -13.36 -21.71 3.29
C HIS A 153 -13.90 -21.59 4.73
N HIS A 154 -13.12 -20.96 5.62
CA HIS A 154 -13.51 -20.70 7.01
C HIS A 154 -13.92 -19.24 7.26
N TYR A 155 -14.34 -18.51 6.21
CA TYR A 155 -14.80 -17.14 6.37
C TYR A 155 -16.00 -17.08 7.32
N ALA A 156 -15.93 -16.16 8.28
CA ALA A 156 -16.99 -15.93 9.25
C ALA A 156 -17.47 -14.46 9.13
N PRO A 157 -18.62 -14.20 8.48
CA PRO A 157 -19.12 -12.84 8.26
C PRO A 157 -19.27 -12.02 9.55
N LYS A 158 -19.65 -12.68 10.66
CA LYS A 158 -19.79 -12.03 11.97
C LYS A 158 -18.44 -11.59 12.56
N LEU A 159 -17.38 -12.36 12.33
CA LEU A 159 -16.03 -11.99 12.76
C LEU A 159 -15.52 -10.81 11.94
N ALA A 160 -15.67 -10.87 10.62
CA ALA A 160 -15.31 -9.77 9.74
C ALA A 160 -16.07 -8.47 10.09
N ALA A 161 -17.37 -8.58 10.38
CA ALA A 161 -18.18 -7.46 10.86
C ALA A 161 -17.65 -6.85 12.15
N ALA A 162 -17.22 -7.68 13.11
CA ALA A 162 -16.66 -7.23 14.38
C ALA A 162 -15.38 -6.42 14.18
N ILE A 163 -14.49 -6.92 13.31
CA ILE A 163 -13.17 -6.33 13.03
C ILE A 163 -13.34 -5.02 12.26
N HIS A 164 -14.12 -5.02 11.17
CA HIS A 164 -14.33 -3.81 10.38
C HIS A 164 -15.07 -2.72 11.18
N ALA A 165 -16.02 -3.10 12.04
CA ALA A 165 -16.67 -2.14 12.94
C ALA A 165 -15.67 -1.53 13.94
N TRP A 166 -14.78 -2.36 14.51
CA TRP A 166 -13.73 -1.91 15.42
C TRP A 166 -12.77 -0.94 14.74
N GLU A 167 -12.27 -1.28 13.56
CA GLU A 167 -11.36 -0.45 12.76
C GLU A 167 -12.01 0.89 12.40
N ALA A 168 -13.25 0.87 11.90
CA ALA A 168 -13.96 2.08 11.49
C ALA A 168 -14.23 3.05 12.64
N VAL A 169 -14.68 2.54 13.80
CA VAL A 169 -14.92 3.39 14.98
C VAL A 169 -13.62 3.91 15.58
N ASN A 170 -12.53 3.12 15.54
CA ASN A 170 -11.22 3.55 16.02
C ASN A 170 -10.56 4.59 15.08
N ALA A 171 -10.81 4.49 13.78
CA ALA A 171 -10.29 5.42 12.77
C ALA A 171 -11.00 6.78 12.77
N ASP A 172 -12.26 6.87 13.23
CA ASP A 172 -13.00 8.12 13.37
C ASP A 172 -13.25 8.50 14.85
N PRO A 173 -12.42 9.36 15.46
CA PRO A 173 -12.63 9.86 16.82
C PRO A 173 -13.96 10.60 17.03
N ASN A 174 -14.63 11.08 15.96
CA ASN A 174 -15.92 11.72 16.09
C ASN A 174 -17.06 10.71 16.28
N SER A 175 -16.88 9.46 15.86
CA SER A 175 -17.87 8.39 15.99
C SER A 175 -18.24 8.10 17.45
N ILE A 176 -17.30 8.32 18.38
CA ILE A 176 -17.46 8.16 19.83
C ILE A 176 -17.75 9.48 20.55
N LYS A 177 -17.77 10.62 19.85
CA LYS A 177 -18.03 11.92 20.46
C LYS A 177 -19.50 11.97 20.90
N LYS A 178 -19.73 11.85 22.22
CA LYS A 178 -21.04 11.76 22.90
C LYS A 178 -21.71 10.37 22.91
N LYS A 179 -21.03 9.29 22.53
CA LYS A 179 -21.55 7.91 22.61
C LYS A 179 -20.48 6.98 23.17
N THR A 180 -20.90 5.90 23.83
CA THR A 180 -19.94 4.84 24.21
C THR A 180 -19.44 4.12 22.96
N PRO A 181 -18.21 3.55 22.97
CA PRO A 181 -17.70 2.78 21.83
C PRO A 181 -18.68 1.70 21.38
N LYS A 182 -19.28 0.96 22.33
CA LYS A 182 -20.36 0.01 22.05
C LYS A 182 -21.51 0.60 21.23
N LYS A 183 -21.98 1.82 21.56
CA LYS A 183 -23.08 2.47 20.83
C LYS A 183 -22.67 2.93 19.43
N ALA A 184 -21.41 3.33 19.25
CA ALA A 184 -20.87 3.63 17.93
C ALA A 184 -20.77 2.36 17.08
N LEU A 185 -20.28 1.25 17.65
CA LEU A 185 -20.23 -0.07 17.03
C LEU A 185 -21.62 -0.57 16.61
N GLU A 186 -22.63 -0.50 17.50
CA GLU A 186 -24.02 -0.86 17.16
C GLU A 186 -24.56 -0.05 15.97
N ALA A 187 -24.25 1.24 15.89
CA ALA A 187 -24.68 2.10 14.78
C ALA A 187 -23.97 1.75 13.48
N TRP A 188 -22.66 1.49 13.52
CA TRP A 188 -21.89 1.08 12.35
C TRP A 188 -22.37 -0.27 11.81
N LEU A 189 -22.57 -1.26 12.68
CA LEU A 189 -23.04 -2.61 12.31
C LEU A 189 -24.44 -2.57 11.68
N ARG A 190 -25.35 -1.74 12.19
CA ARG A 190 -26.67 -1.55 11.57
C ARG A 190 -26.58 -0.96 10.16
N ALA A 191 -25.70 0.02 9.96
CA ALA A 191 -25.51 0.65 8.65
C ALA A 191 -24.90 -0.31 7.61
N HIS A 192 -24.12 -1.30 8.05
CA HIS A 192 -23.43 -2.26 7.18
C HIS A 192 -24.03 -3.68 7.28
N ALA A 193 -25.21 -3.82 7.88
CA ALA A 193 -25.80 -5.12 8.22
C ALA A 193 -25.92 -6.05 7.00
N ASN A 194 -26.31 -5.50 5.85
CA ASN A 194 -26.48 -6.27 4.61
C ASN A 194 -25.17 -6.90 4.12
N ALA A 195 -24.03 -6.21 4.27
CA ALA A 195 -22.73 -6.68 3.79
C ALA A 195 -22.22 -7.93 4.54
N TYR A 196 -22.73 -8.17 5.75
CA TYR A 196 -22.26 -9.25 6.63
C TYR A 196 -23.35 -10.29 6.93
N GLY A 197 -24.46 -10.27 6.18
CA GLY A 197 -25.60 -11.17 6.44
C GLY A 197 -26.22 -10.95 7.82
N LEU A 198 -26.12 -9.73 8.37
CA LEU A 198 -26.71 -9.33 9.64
C LEU A 198 -28.11 -8.73 9.45
N THR A 199 -28.85 -9.23 8.47
CA THR A 199 -30.24 -8.87 8.20
C THR A 199 -31.14 -10.06 8.56
N LYS A 200 -32.40 -9.75 8.89
CA LYS A 200 -33.47 -10.73 9.02
C LYS A 200 -34.04 -11.07 7.63
N GLU A 201 -34.95 -12.04 7.58
CA GLU A 201 -35.63 -12.46 6.34
C GLU A 201 -36.44 -11.33 5.68
N ASP A 202 -36.88 -10.34 6.46
CA ASP A 202 -37.61 -9.15 5.98
C ASP A 202 -36.68 -8.04 5.45
N GLY A 203 -35.36 -8.28 5.42
CA GLY A 203 -34.35 -7.31 5.00
C GLY A 203 -33.97 -6.27 6.07
N ASN A 204 -34.63 -6.26 7.23
CA ASN A 204 -34.29 -5.34 8.32
C ASN A 204 -33.03 -5.82 9.07
N PRO A 205 -32.23 -4.89 9.65
CA PRO A 205 -31.08 -5.27 10.47
C PRO A 205 -31.43 -6.21 11.63
N ASN A 206 -30.60 -7.22 11.85
CA ASN A 206 -30.67 -8.14 13.00
C ASN A 206 -30.09 -7.45 14.24
N ASP A 207 -30.93 -6.69 14.93
CA ASP A 207 -30.56 -5.96 16.14
C ASP A 207 -29.90 -6.81 17.23
N THR A 208 -30.39 -8.03 17.44
CA THR A 208 -29.80 -8.94 18.44
C THR A 208 -28.39 -9.34 18.03
N GLY A 209 -28.18 -9.73 16.76
CA GLY A 209 -26.85 -10.08 16.25
C GLY A 209 -25.88 -8.89 16.28
N ASN A 210 -26.34 -7.70 15.91
CA ASN A 210 -25.55 -6.47 15.98
C ASN A 210 -25.13 -6.15 17.43
N GLN A 211 -26.03 -6.33 18.39
CA GLN A 211 -25.71 -6.13 19.81
C GLN A 211 -24.68 -7.14 20.32
N GLU A 212 -24.78 -8.41 19.93
CA GLU A 212 -23.80 -9.43 20.33
C GLU A 212 -22.41 -9.12 19.78
N ILE A 213 -22.31 -8.79 18.49
CA ILE A 213 -21.05 -8.43 17.85
C ILE A 213 -20.46 -7.17 18.50
N SER A 214 -21.29 -6.16 18.79
CA SER A 214 -20.83 -4.94 19.46
C SER A 214 -20.26 -5.20 20.85
N LYS A 215 -20.72 -6.24 21.56
CA LYS A 215 -20.16 -6.61 22.88
C LYS A 215 -18.76 -7.22 22.73
N ILE A 216 -18.54 -8.02 21.69
CA ILE A 216 -17.25 -8.65 21.40
C ILE A 216 -16.23 -7.59 20.97
N ALA A 217 -16.64 -6.68 20.08
CA ALA A 217 -15.77 -5.64 19.54
C ALA A 217 -15.51 -4.46 20.50
N ASN A 218 -16.26 -4.33 21.60
CA ASN A 218 -16.13 -3.19 22.49
C ASN A 218 -14.88 -3.27 23.38
N TRP A 219 -13.90 -2.40 23.14
CA TRP A 219 -12.65 -2.31 23.90
C TRP A 219 -12.80 -1.60 25.25
N ASP A 220 -13.84 -0.78 25.45
CA ASP A 220 -14.08 -0.10 26.73
C ASP A 220 -14.89 -1.01 27.66
N THR A 221 -14.18 -1.74 28.52
CA THR A 221 -14.76 -2.70 29.46
C THR A 221 -15.42 -2.04 30.68
N ARG A 222 -15.32 -0.72 30.81
CA ARG A 222 -15.97 0.05 31.89
C ARG A 222 -17.46 0.19 31.59
N GLY A 223 -18.23 -0.83 31.93
CA GLY A 223 -19.68 -0.82 31.83
C GLY A 223 -20.31 0.19 32.80
N GLY A 224 -20.77 1.33 32.29
CA GLY A 224 -21.56 2.31 33.05
C GLY A 224 -21.95 3.51 32.21
N ALA A 225 -23.16 4.05 32.42
CA ALA A 225 -23.61 5.27 31.75
C ALA A 225 -22.64 6.44 32.00
N PRO A 226 -22.40 7.33 31.03
CA PRO A 226 -21.67 8.57 31.27
C PRO A 226 -22.32 9.33 32.42
N LYS A 227 -21.56 9.75 33.42
CA LYS A 227 -22.09 10.59 34.49
C LYS A 227 -22.60 11.89 33.86
N THR A 228 -23.91 12.06 33.78
CA THR A 228 -24.54 13.36 33.54
C THR A 228 -24.21 14.25 34.73
N ASN A 229 -23.35 15.24 34.52
CA ASN A 229 -23.15 16.31 35.49
C ASN A 229 -24.44 17.13 35.53
N GLY A 230 -25.05 17.22 36.71
CA GLY A 230 -26.15 18.13 37.01
C GLY A 230 -25.68 19.55 37.23
#